data_AF-A0A0M3HVL4-F1
#
_entry.id   AF-A0A0M3HVL4-F1
#
_cell.length_a   1.000
_cell.length_b   1.000
_cell.length_c   1.000
_cell.angle_alpha   90.00
_cell.angle_beta   90.00
_cell.angle_gamma   90.00
#
_symmetry.space_group_name_H-M   'P 1'
#
loop_
_entity.id
_entity.type
_entity.pdbx_description
1 polymer ?
#
loop_
_entity_poly.entity_id
_entity_poly.type
_entity_poly.pdbx_seq_one_letter_code
_entity_poly.pdbx_strand_id
1 'polypeptide(L)'
;MCDVSSESGGSESSTPFRQFRPVGDKSAWSQQTNFERFIWLLKIPFRTILCLSNITAFFVAYFGFMIPILWARALWFIWLLKIPFRTILCLSNITAFFVAYFGFMIPILWARALWPRLYWFYEGKLYRWLQAFIGYWGYTAGYDVYEYGDDVSRYCEEERVLLMCNHQSTADVPTLMAVLQSKGVASRKTLWLMDVMFRWTPFGIIGRMHGDYFIMQGKATREKELQRLRKHLKKVFWDRDRRWVIVFPEGGFYYKRVASSQKYGREHGYPYLVHTTLPRMGAVKTILEEVGPREDDDIDGLVKSRNGSKLKLLKDTVGAIREKKYVKGQ
;
A
#
# COMPACT_ATOMS: atom_id res chain seq x y z
N MET A 1 -15.61 29.07 20.45
CA MET A 1 -16.46 30.24 20.15
C MET A 1 -15.52 31.27 19.56
N CYS A 2 -15.44 31.31 18.23
CA CYS A 2 -14.63 32.29 17.50
C CYS A 2 -15.51 32.77 16.35
N ASP A 3 -15.63 34.08 16.29
CA ASP A 3 -16.60 34.84 15.52
C ASP A 3 -16.41 34.70 14.01
N VAL A 4 -17.53 34.49 13.31
CA VAL A 4 -17.64 34.65 11.86
C VAL A 4 -18.46 35.90 11.64
N SER A 5 -17.76 37.02 11.46
CA SER A 5 -18.36 38.26 10.98
C SER A 5 -18.58 38.15 9.47
N SER A 6 -19.84 38.34 9.09
CA SER A 6 -20.37 38.43 7.75
C SER A 6 -19.79 39.61 6.97
N GLU A 7 -19.23 39.34 5.79
CA GLU A 7 -19.18 40.31 4.70
C GLU A 7 -19.87 39.73 3.45
N SER A 8 -20.59 40.62 2.80
CA SER A 8 -21.64 40.44 1.82
C SER A 8 -21.15 40.21 0.40
N GLY A 9 -21.86 39.34 -0.32
CA GLY A 9 -22.32 39.56 -1.70
C GLY A 9 -21.27 39.87 -2.78
N GLY A 10 -20.69 38.81 -3.36
CA GLY A 10 -20.05 38.84 -4.67
C GLY A 10 -20.41 37.56 -5.43
N SER A 11 -21.11 37.69 -6.56
CA SER A 11 -21.46 36.58 -7.43
C SER A 11 -20.22 36.04 -8.16
N GLU A 12 -19.58 35.00 -7.61
CA GLU A 12 -18.53 34.28 -8.32
C GLU A 12 -19.13 33.25 -9.28
N SER A 13 -18.91 33.51 -10.57
CA SER A 13 -19.15 32.57 -11.67
C SER A 13 -18.41 31.25 -11.40
N SER A 14 -19.11 30.13 -11.58
CA SER A 14 -18.59 28.78 -11.46
C SER A 14 -17.51 28.48 -12.50
N THR A 15 -16.26 28.76 -12.16
CA THR A 15 -15.10 28.29 -12.94
C THR A 15 -15.07 26.75 -12.92
N PRO A 16 -14.98 26.07 -14.08
CA PRO A 16 -14.89 24.62 -14.09
C PRO A 16 -13.60 24.19 -13.39
N PHE A 17 -13.71 23.17 -12.51
CA PHE A 17 -12.59 22.54 -11.82
C PHE A 17 -11.45 22.26 -12.81
N ARG A 18 -10.38 23.04 -12.74
CA ARG A 18 -9.20 22.87 -13.59
C ARG A 18 -8.48 21.62 -13.10
N GLN A 19 -8.58 20.53 -13.86
CA GLN A 19 -7.88 19.28 -13.59
C GLN A 19 -6.38 19.56 -13.47
N PHE A 20 -5.83 19.41 -12.26
CA PHE A 20 -4.40 19.59 -12.01
C PHE A 20 -3.63 18.51 -12.75
N ARG A 21 -2.88 18.89 -13.80
CA ARG A 21 -1.93 18.00 -14.47
C ARG A 21 -0.51 18.30 -13.98
N PRO A 22 0.13 17.39 -13.23
CA PRO A 22 1.52 17.58 -12.85
C PRO A 22 2.43 17.60 -14.08
N VAL A 23 3.49 18.41 -14.01
CA VAL A 23 4.46 18.55 -15.11
C VAL A 23 5.19 17.21 -15.30
N GLY A 24 5.08 16.63 -16.50
CA GLY A 24 5.69 15.33 -16.83
C GLY A 24 4.70 14.16 -16.97
N ASP A 25 3.40 14.41 -16.84
CA ASP A 25 2.33 13.42 -17.02
C ASP A 25 2.20 12.97 -18.50
N LYS A 26 3.14 12.14 -18.95
CA LYS A 26 3.01 11.36 -20.17
C LYS A 26 2.34 10.05 -19.80
N SER A 27 1.19 9.76 -20.39
CA SER A 27 0.45 8.52 -20.10
C SER A 27 1.38 7.31 -20.28
N ALA A 28 1.29 6.32 -19.40
CA ALA A 28 2.10 5.10 -19.47
C ALA A 28 2.01 4.38 -20.83
N TRP A 29 0.93 4.62 -21.59
CA TRP A 29 0.74 4.16 -22.96
C TRP A 29 1.71 4.80 -23.96
N SER A 30 1.93 6.11 -23.83
CA SER A 30 2.81 6.88 -24.73
C SER A 30 4.28 6.45 -24.64
N GLN A 31 4.66 5.78 -23.54
CA GLN A 31 6.03 5.35 -23.25
C GLN A 31 6.31 3.89 -23.63
N GLN A 32 5.31 3.12 -24.06
CA GLN A 32 5.46 1.69 -24.42
C GLN A 32 5.92 1.49 -25.86
N THR A 33 6.72 0.43 -26.08
CA THR A 33 7.13 -0.06 -27.40
C THR A 33 5.96 -0.66 -28.19
N ASN A 34 6.07 -0.75 -29.52
CA ASN A 34 5.01 -1.34 -30.37
C ASN A 34 4.68 -2.80 -29.99
N PHE A 35 5.68 -3.57 -29.57
CA PHE A 35 5.49 -4.94 -29.10
C PHE A 35 4.76 -5.00 -27.75
N GLU A 36 5.08 -4.11 -26.82
CA GLU A 36 4.38 -4.01 -25.54
C GLU A 36 2.93 -3.57 -25.72
N ARG A 37 2.67 -2.62 -26.64
CA ARG A 37 1.30 -2.21 -27.02
C ARG A 37 0.51 -3.38 -27.60
N PHE A 38 1.13 -4.21 -28.43
CA PHE A 38 0.50 -5.42 -28.98
C PHE A 38 0.17 -6.46 -27.90
N ILE A 39 1.12 -6.74 -27.00
CA ILE A 39 0.90 -7.62 -25.84
C ILE A 39 -0.16 -7.04 -24.90
N TRP A 40 -0.22 -5.72 -24.77
CA TRP A 40 -1.25 -5.02 -24.02
C TRP A 40 -2.62 -5.26 -24.67
N LEU A 41 -2.77 -5.06 -25.99
CA LEU A 41 -3.98 -5.36 -26.76
C LEU A 41 -4.45 -6.81 -26.63
N LEU A 42 -3.54 -7.77 -26.55
CA LEU A 42 -3.85 -9.19 -26.30
C LEU A 42 -4.29 -9.48 -24.87
N LYS A 43 -3.77 -8.74 -23.88
CA LYS A 43 -4.15 -8.87 -22.45
C LYS A 43 -5.43 -8.12 -22.12
N ILE A 44 -5.79 -7.09 -22.90
CA ILE A 44 -7.05 -6.35 -22.75
C ILE A 44 -8.24 -7.31 -22.70
N PRO A 45 -8.53 -8.18 -23.66
CA PRO A 45 -9.75 -8.99 -23.62
C PRO A 45 -9.85 -9.84 -22.35
N PHE A 46 -8.76 -10.43 -21.86
CA PHE A 46 -8.78 -11.19 -20.61
C PHE A 46 -8.98 -10.29 -19.37
N ARG A 47 -8.27 -9.15 -19.30
CA ARG A 47 -8.44 -8.17 -18.21
C ARG A 47 -9.81 -7.50 -18.25
N THR A 48 -10.31 -7.22 -19.44
CA THR A 48 -11.59 -6.56 -19.75
C THR A 48 -12.74 -7.52 -19.54
N ILE A 49 -12.61 -8.83 -19.73
CA ILE A 49 -13.64 -9.80 -19.32
C ILE A 49 -13.72 -9.91 -17.80
N LEU A 50 -12.58 -9.96 -17.10
CA LEU A 50 -12.52 -9.94 -15.62
C LEU A 50 -12.95 -8.59 -15.02
N CYS A 51 -12.63 -7.49 -15.69
CA CYS A 51 -13.11 -6.16 -15.35
C CYS A 51 -14.58 -6.05 -15.70
N LEU A 52 -15.07 -6.48 -16.87
CA LEU A 52 -16.48 -6.41 -17.25
C LEU A 52 -17.35 -7.33 -16.39
N SER A 53 -16.89 -8.49 -15.93
CA SER A 53 -17.69 -9.29 -14.99
C SER A 53 -17.82 -8.59 -13.63
N ASN A 54 -16.75 -7.98 -13.13
CA ASN A 54 -16.75 -7.19 -11.89
C ASN A 54 -17.40 -5.81 -12.05
N ILE A 55 -17.29 -5.16 -13.21
CA ILE A 55 -17.84 -3.86 -13.59
C ILE A 55 -19.30 -4.01 -13.94
N THR A 56 -19.75 -5.10 -14.56
CA THR A 56 -21.18 -5.34 -14.81
C THR A 56 -21.87 -5.66 -13.49
N ALA A 57 -21.26 -6.46 -12.62
CA ALA A 57 -21.76 -6.66 -11.25
C ALA A 57 -21.75 -5.35 -10.44
N PHE A 58 -20.72 -4.52 -10.58
CA PHE A 58 -20.60 -3.24 -9.89
C PHE A 58 -21.52 -2.16 -10.47
N PHE A 59 -21.65 -2.00 -11.80
CA PHE A 59 -22.50 -1.00 -12.45
C PHE A 59 -23.98 -1.34 -12.30
N VAL A 60 -24.38 -2.60 -12.41
CA VAL A 60 -25.76 -3.02 -12.11
C VAL A 60 -26.08 -2.77 -10.64
N ALA A 61 -25.13 -3.01 -9.72
CA ALA A 61 -25.30 -2.72 -8.30
C ALA A 61 -25.19 -1.23 -7.93
N TYR A 62 -24.43 -0.43 -8.68
CA TYR A 62 -24.13 0.98 -8.36
C TYR A 62 -25.09 1.95 -9.09
N PHE A 63 -25.24 1.83 -10.41
CA PHE A 63 -26.09 2.72 -11.22
C PHE A 63 -27.56 2.31 -11.25
N GLY A 64 -27.87 1.00 -11.17
CA GLY A 64 -29.25 0.53 -10.97
C GLY A 64 -29.88 1.06 -9.67
N PHE A 65 -29.05 1.51 -8.72
CA PHE A 65 -29.47 2.00 -7.41
C PHE A 65 -29.28 3.50 -7.19
N MET A 66 -28.31 4.18 -7.81
CA MET A 66 -28.12 5.63 -7.53
C MET A 66 -29.25 6.52 -8.07
N ILE A 67 -29.89 6.15 -9.18
CA ILE A 67 -30.92 6.98 -9.83
C ILE A 67 -32.22 7.09 -8.98
N PRO A 68 -32.75 6.01 -8.37
CA PRO A 68 -33.87 6.11 -7.44
C PRO A 68 -33.48 6.63 -6.04
N ILE A 69 -32.22 6.45 -5.62
CA ILE A 69 -31.75 6.74 -4.24
C ILE A 69 -31.48 8.23 -4.00
N LEU A 70 -31.06 8.98 -5.03
CA LEU A 70 -30.88 10.43 -4.92
C LEU A 70 -32.21 11.17 -4.74
N TRP A 71 -33.34 10.55 -5.13
CA TRP A 71 -34.68 11.10 -4.97
C TRP A 71 -35.30 10.86 -3.59
N ALA A 72 -34.80 9.87 -2.82
CA ALA A 72 -35.44 9.40 -1.58
C ALA A 72 -34.61 9.68 -0.31
N ARG A 73 -34.23 10.95 -0.08
CA ARG A 73 -33.50 11.39 1.13
C ARG A 73 -34.36 11.46 2.41
N ALA A 74 -35.69 11.27 2.32
CA ALA A 74 -36.63 11.59 3.41
C ALA A 74 -37.24 10.40 4.17
N LEU A 75 -36.89 9.14 3.87
CA LEU A 75 -37.58 7.98 4.45
C LEU A 75 -36.62 7.02 5.17
N TRP A 76 -36.62 7.10 6.50
CA TRP A 76 -35.81 6.27 7.39
C TRP A 76 -36.06 4.76 7.24
N PHE A 77 -37.29 4.34 6.87
CA PHE A 77 -37.63 2.94 6.59
C PHE A 77 -36.84 2.33 5.41
N ILE A 78 -36.38 3.14 4.47
CA ILE A 78 -35.54 2.66 3.34
C ILE A 78 -34.17 2.20 3.87
N TRP A 79 -33.68 2.75 4.99
CA TRP A 79 -32.40 2.31 5.59
C TRP A 79 -32.45 0.87 6.12
N LEU A 80 -33.59 0.43 6.66
CA LEU A 80 -33.78 -0.92 7.18
C LEU A 80 -33.70 -1.99 6.07
N LEU A 81 -34.07 -1.66 4.84
CA LEU A 81 -33.89 -2.54 3.66
C LEU A 81 -32.52 -2.35 2.99
N LYS A 82 -31.95 -1.13 3.01
CA LYS A 82 -30.63 -0.84 2.44
C LYS A 82 -29.50 -1.58 3.15
N ILE A 83 -29.54 -1.67 4.47
CA ILE A 83 -28.48 -2.33 5.26
C ILE A 83 -28.35 -3.82 4.91
N PRO A 84 -29.40 -4.66 5.02
CA PRO A 84 -29.27 -6.08 4.70
C PRO A 84 -28.89 -6.31 3.24
N PHE A 85 -29.44 -5.53 2.31
CA PHE A 85 -29.07 -5.62 0.89
C PHE A 85 -27.59 -5.29 0.64
N ARG A 86 -27.07 -4.19 1.20
CA ARG A 86 -25.64 -3.84 1.12
C ARG A 86 -24.76 -4.91 1.75
N THR A 87 -25.19 -5.46 2.89
CA THR A 87 -24.48 -6.56 3.55
C THR A 87 -24.42 -7.79 2.65
N ILE A 88 -25.52 -8.18 2.01
CA ILE A 88 -25.56 -9.30 1.06
C ILE A 88 -24.61 -9.05 -0.11
N LEU A 89 -24.58 -7.85 -0.68
CA LEU A 89 -23.65 -7.50 -1.76
C LEU A 89 -22.19 -7.51 -1.33
N CYS A 90 -21.88 -7.01 -0.13
CA CYS A 90 -20.53 -7.09 0.42
C CYS A 90 -20.11 -8.56 0.63
N LEU A 91 -21.00 -9.39 1.18
CA LEU A 91 -20.74 -10.81 1.39
C LEU A 91 -20.59 -11.56 0.08
N SER A 92 -21.42 -11.28 -0.93
CA SER A 92 -21.32 -11.93 -2.24
C SER A 92 -20.03 -11.55 -2.95
N ASN A 93 -19.62 -10.28 -2.88
CA ASN A 93 -18.36 -9.80 -3.44
C ASN A 93 -17.15 -10.46 -2.76
N ILE A 94 -17.17 -10.55 -1.43
CA ILE A 94 -16.15 -11.27 -0.66
C ILE A 94 -16.09 -12.73 -1.10
N THR A 95 -17.23 -13.43 -1.17
CA THR A 95 -17.30 -14.84 -1.56
C THR A 95 -16.79 -15.06 -2.98
N ALA A 96 -17.27 -14.28 -3.94
CA ALA A 96 -16.85 -14.38 -5.34
C ALA A 96 -15.34 -14.16 -5.48
N PHE A 97 -14.81 -13.16 -4.78
CA PHE A 97 -13.38 -12.90 -4.77
C PHE A 97 -12.58 -14.07 -4.18
N PHE A 98 -13.01 -14.59 -3.02
CA PHE A 98 -12.35 -15.69 -2.34
C PHE A 98 -12.34 -16.96 -3.23
N VAL A 99 -13.50 -17.32 -3.77
CA VAL A 99 -13.65 -18.46 -4.67
C VAL A 99 -12.78 -18.28 -5.92
N ALA A 100 -12.74 -17.09 -6.50
CA ALA A 100 -11.86 -16.82 -7.64
C ALA A 100 -10.39 -17.00 -7.27
N TYR A 101 -9.91 -16.38 -6.18
CA TYR A 101 -8.50 -16.49 -5.77
C TYR A 101 -8.09 -17.94 -5.53
N PHE A 102 -8.86 -18.69 -4.73
CA PHE A 102 -8.56 -20.09 -4.44
C PHE A 102 -8.76 -20.99 -5.65
N GLY A 103 -9.78 -20.73 -6.47
CA GLY A 103 -10.02 -21.43 -7.72
C GLY A 103 -8.84 -21.31 -8.69
N PHE A 104 -8.19 -20.15 -8.77
CA PHE A 104 -6.96 -19.98 -9.54
C PHE A 104 -5.73 -20.59 -8.86
N MET A 105 -5.69 -20.64 -7.52
CA MET A 105 -4.57 -21.22 -6.78
C MET A 105 -4.55 -22.76 -6.76
N ILE A 106 -5.71 -23.42 -6.75
CA ILE A 106 -5.81 -24.89 -6.65
C ILE A 106 -5.03 -25.60 -7.76
N PRO A 107 -5.20 -25.25 -9.06
CA PRO A 107 -4.48 -25.91 -10.15
C PRO A 107 -2.96 -25.76 -10.10
N ILE A 108 -2.42 -24.78 -9.36
CA ILE A 108 -0.98 -24.54 -9.26
C ILE A 108 -0.36 -25.08 -7.96
N LEU A 109 -1.15 -25.68 -7.05
CA LEU A 109 -0.65 -26.17 -5.75
C LEU A 109 0.50 -27.18 -5.89
N TRP A 110 0.46 -28.04 -6.91
CA TRP A 110 1.52 -29.01 -7.20
C TRP A 110 2.88 -28.33 -7.42
N ALA A 111 2.88 -27.15 -8.05
CA ALA A 111 4.10 -26.41 -8.35
C ALA A 111 4.79 -25.94 -7.07
N ARG A 112 4.09 -25.86 -5.94
CA ARG A 112 4.73 -25.49 -4.67
C ARG A 112 5.84 -26.46 -4.28
N ALA A 113 5.68 -27.76 -4.57
CA ALA A 113 6.69 -28.78 -4.26
C ALA A 113 7.67 -28.98 -5.42
N LEU A 114 7.16 -29.06 -6.65
CA LEU A 114 7.96 -29.44 -7.83
C LEU A 114 8.59 -28.25 -8.57
N TRP A 115 7.98 -27.07 -8.50
CA TRP A 115 8.49 -25.86 -9.15
C TRP A 115 8.19 -24.58 -8.35
N PRO A 116 8.83 -24.38 -7.17
CA PRO A 116 8.47 -23.31 -6.25
C PRO A 116 8.51 -21.91 -6.86
N ARG A 117 9.46 -21.66 -7.79
CA ARG A 117 9.57 -20.37 -8.50
C ARG A 117 8.30 -20.04 -9.29
N LEU A 118 7.69 -21.02 -9.97
CA LEU A 118 6.45 -20.84 -10.70
C LEU A 118 5.29 -20.57 -9.73
N TYR A 119 5.18 -21.34 -8.65
CA TYR A 119 4.15 -21.18 -7.63
C TYR A 119 4.15 -19.77 -7.05
N TRP A 120 5.29 -19.29 -6.55
CA TRP A 120 5.40 -17.97 -5.92
C TRP A 120 5.24 -16.82 -6.93
N PHE A 121 5.65 -17.02 -8.18
CA PHE A 121 5.39 -16.05 -9.25
C PHE A 121 3.90 -15.91 -9.52
N TYR A 122 3.17 -17.02 -9.66
CA TYR A 122 1.74 -17.03 -9.94
C TYR A 122 0.94 -16.49 -8.75
N GLU A 123 1.25 -16.93 -7.54
CA GLU A 123 0.68 -16.44 -6.29
C GLU A 123 0.88 -14.93 -6.15
N GLY A 124 2.09 -14.42 -6.40
CA GLY A 124 2.37 -12.97 -6.34
C GLY A 124 1.60 -12.16 -7.39
N LYS A 125 1.27 -12.75 -8.55
CA LYS A 125 0.41 -12.10 -9.56
C LYS A 125 -1.02 -11.96 -9.06
N LEU A 126 -1.59 -13.03 -8.50
CA LEU A 126 -2.92 -13.00 -7.91
C LEU A 126 -2.99 -12.04 -6.71
N TYR A 127 -1.97 -12.04 -5.86
CA TYR A 127 -1.88 -11.12 -4.73
C TYR A 127 -1.81 -9.65 -5.17
N ARG A 128 -1.08 -9.34 -6.26
CA ARG A 128 -1.13 -8.00 -6.86
C ARG A 128 -2.51 -7.65 -7.38
N TRP A 129 -3.24 -8.59 -7.99
CA TRP A 129 -4.61 -8.33 -8.46
C TRP A 129 -5.58 -8.09 -7.31
N LEU A 130 -5.42 -8.80 -6.18
CA LEU A 130 -6.12 -8.50 -4.94
C LEU A 130 -5.87 -7.04 -4.49
N GLN A 131 -4.61 -6.63 -4.45
CA GLN A 131 -4.26 -5.25 -4.10
C GLN A 131 -4.85 -4.24 -5.10
N ALA A 132 -4.87 -4.56 -6.40
CA ALA A 132 -5.45 -3.71 -7.42
C ALA A 132 -6.95 -3.51 -7.19
N PHE A 133 -7.67 -4.58 -6.86
CA PHE A 133 -9.09 -4.53 -6.55
C PHE A 133 -9.39 -3.62 -5.35
N ILE A 134 -8.59 -3.71 -4.28
CA ILE A 134 -8.72 -2.84 -3.11
C ILE A 134 -8.35 -1.39 -3.44
N GLY A 135 -7.25 -1.17 -4.17
CA GLY A 135 -6.83 0.17 -4.60
C GLY A 135 -7.86 0.85 -5.51
N TYR A 136 -8.56 0.07 -6.33
CA TYR A 136 -9.61 0.57 -7.22
C TYR A 136 -10.82 1.16 -6.48
N TRP A 137 -11.06 0.80 -5.21
CA TRP A 137 -12.14 1.39 -4.42
C TRP A 137 -12.00 2.90 -4.28
N GLY A 138 -10.77 3.39 -4.08
CA GLY A 138 -10.49 4.84 -4.03
C GLY A 138 -10.87 5.52 -5.34
N TYR A 139 -10.47 4.94 -6.47
CA TYR A 139 -10.81 5.46 -7.78
C TYR A 139 -12.34 5.49 -8.02
N THR A 140 -13.05 4.41 -7.72
CA THR A 140 -14.53 4.38 -7.85
C THR A 140 -15.25 5.32 -6.90
N ALA A 141 -14.59 5.76 -5.84
CA ALA A 141 -15.09 6.78 -4.92
C ALA A 141 -14.73 8.21 -5.38
N GLY A 142 -14.12 8.37 -6.56
CA GLY A 142 -13.78 9.67 -7.15
C GLY A 142 -12.44 10.24 -6.69
N TYR A 143 -11.55 9.42 -6.11
CA TYR A 143 -10.22 9.86 -5.69
C TYR A 143 -9.16 9.49 -6.72
N ASP A 144 -8.36 10.49 -7.09
CA ASP A 144 -7.14 10.30 -7.88
C ASP A 144 -5.92 10.23 -6.97
N VAL A 145 -4.97 9.36 -7.32
CA VAL A 145 -3.70 9.19 -6.60
C VAL A 145 -2.57 9.71 -7.48
N TYR A 146 -1.84 10.71 -6.98
CA TYR A 146 -0.69 11.30 -7.66
C TYR A 146 0.60 10.98 -6.90
N GLU A 147 1.62 10.55 -7.63
CA GLU A 147 2.95 10.29 -7.09
C GLU A 147 3.92 11.39 -7.53
N TYR A 148 4.74 11.90 -6.61
CA TYR A 148 5.77 12.89 -6.90
C TYR A 148 7.04 12.58 -6.10
N GLY A 149 8.19 12.89 -6.66
CA GLY A 149 9.50 12.64 -6.04
C GLY A 149 10.52 12.07 -7.02
N ASP A 150 11.54 11.43 -6.47
CA ASP A 150 12.62 10.80 -7.24
C ASP A 150 12.13 9.56 -8.00
N ASP A 151 12.82 9.23 -9.11
CA ASP A 151 12.57 7.98 -9.84
C ASP A 151 13.06 6.78 -9.02
N VAL A 152 12.11 5.91 -8.66
CA VAL A 152 12.35 4.70 -7.87
C VAL A 152 12.27 3.42 -8.69
N SER A 153 12.22 3.50 -10.03
CA SER A 153 11.99 2.35 -10.92
C SER A 153 13.00 1.23 -10.70
N ARG A 154 14.29 1.56 -10.60
CA ARG A 154 15.36 0.59 -10.29
C ARG A 154 15.08 -0.20 -9.00
N TYR A 155 14.65 0.48 -7.94
CA TYR A 155 14.35 -0.16 -6.65
C TYR A 155 13.11 -1.06 -6.70
N CYS A 156 12.17 -0.76 -7.61
CA CYS A 156 10.97 -1.55 -7.80
C CYS A 156 11.23 -2.87 -8.53
N GLU A 157 12.28 -2.92 -9.35
CA GLU A 157 12.59 -4.04 -10.23
C GLU A 157 13.66 -4.96 -9.67
N GLU A 158 14.69 -4.40 -9.04
CA GLU A 158 15.93 -5.12 -8.73
C GLU A 158 16.15 -5.29 -7.23
N GLU A 159 15.78 -4.28 -6.44
CA GLU A 159 16.25 -4.15 -5.07
C GLU A 159 15.25 -4.67 -4.02
N ARG A 160 15.77 -4.83 -2.80
CA ARG A 160 14.98 -5.11 -1.59
C ARG A 160 14.85 -3.82 -0.78
N VAL A 161 13.63 -3.46 -0.43
CA VAL A 161 13.31 -2.13 0.10
C VAL A 161 12.47 -2.24 1.37
N LEU A 162 12.86 -1.49 2.40
CA LEU A 162 11.98 -1.17 3.52
C LEU A 162 11.28 0.17 3.22
N LEU A 163 10.01 0.11 2.86
CA LEU A 163 9.19 1.31 2.65
C LEU A 163 8.60 1.76 3.98
N MET A 164 9.00 2.95 4.42
CA MET A 164 8.45 3.61 5.61
C MET A 164 7.59 4.79 5.20
N CYS A 165 6.34 4.81 5.66
CA CYS A 165 5.40 5.90 5.44
C CYS A 165 4.67 6.24 6.74
N ASN A 166 4.26 7.50 6.89
CA ASN A 166 3.42 7.92 8.02
C ASN A 166 2.05 7.22 7.95
N HIS A 167 1.34 7.16 9.07
CA HIS A 167 0.04 6.47 9.14
C HIS A 167 -1.05 7.40 9.64
N GLN A 168 -1.87 7.92 8.75
CA GLN A 168 -2.94 8.85 9.05
C GLN A 168 -4.27 8.14 9.28
N SER A 169 -4.57 7.13 8.47
CA SER A 169 -5.90 6.54 8.42
C SER A 169 -5.91 5.13 7.86
N THR A 170 -7.08 4.50 7.86
CA THR A 170 -7.30 3.24 7.12
C THR A 170 -7.16 3.40 5.61
N ALA A 171 -7.32 4.61 5.06
CA ALA A 171 -7.24 4.88 3.62
C ALA A 171 -5.79 4.84 3.10
N ASP A 172 -4.79 4.88 3.97
CA ASP A 172 -3.38 4.82 3.56
C ASP A 172 -3.07 3.49 2.86
N VAL A 173 -3.67 2.39 3.32
CA VAL A 173 -3.48 1.04 2.75
C VAL A 173 -4.00 0.94 1.31
N PRO A 174 -5.28 1.24 1.00
CA PRO A 174 -5.77 1.22 -0.39
C PRO A 174 -5.03 2.24 -1.27
N THR A 175 -4.63 3.39 -0.74
CA THR A 175 -3.82 4.38 -1.47
C THR A 175 -2.47 3.80 -1.88
N LEU A 176 -1.75 3.16 -0.94
CA LEU A 176 -0.49 2.47 -1.24
C LEU A 176 -0.69 1.29 -2.20
N MET A 177 -1.80 0.55 -2.09
CA MET A 177 -2.10 -0.54 -3.03
C MET A 177 -2.37 -0.03 -4.46
N ALA A 178 -2.94 1.17 -4.60
CA ALA A 178 -3.08 1.85 -5.89
C ALA A 178 -1.69 2.26 -6.44
N VAL A 179 -0.86 2.90 -5.61
CA VAL A 179 0.53 3.26 -5.95
C VAL A 179 1.34 2.05 -6.39
N LEU A 180 1.22 0.91 -5.69
CA LEU A 180 1.95 -0.31 -6.00
C LEU A 180 1.63 -0.86 -7.40
N GLN A 181 0.48 -0.51 -8.02
CA GLN A 181 0.14 -1.05 -9.34
C GLN A 181 1.12 -0.66 -10.43
N SER A 182 1.79 0.49 -10.30
CA SER A 182 2.83 0.95 -11.23
C SER A 182 4.22 0.35 -10.93
N LYS A 183 4.44 -0.25 -9.75
CA LYS A 183 5.77 -0.67 -9.27
C LYS A 183 6.20 -2.07 -9.69
N GLY A 184 5.83 -2.52 -10.89
CA GLY A 184 6.42 -3.70 -11.53
C GLY A 184 6.52 -4.97 -10.67
N VAL A 185 7.75 -5.40 -10.38
CA VAL A 185 8.07 -6.62 -9.60
C VAL A 185 7.75 -6.44 -8.11
N ALA A 186 8.08 -5.28 -7.53
CA ALA A 186 7.82 -4.95 -6.13
C ALA A 186 6.38 -5.23 -5.72
N SER A 187 5.41 -4.78 -6.53
CA SER A 187 3.97 -4.95 -6.29
C SER A 187 3.49 -6.38 -6.00
N ARG A 188 4.21 -7.39 -6.54
CA ARG A 188 3.90 -8.82 -6.42
C ARG A 188 4.68 -9.49 -5.28
N LYS A 189 5.66 -8.80 -4.73
CA LYS A 189 6.66 -9.29 -3.78
C LYS A 189 6.69 -8.42 -2.52
N THR A 190 5.62 -7.69 -2.26
CA THR A 190 5.42 -6.86 -1.08
C THR A 190 5.04 -7.74 0.12
N LEU A 191 5.59 -7.43 1.29
CA LEU A 191 5.12 -7.91 2.58
C LEU A 191 4.55 -6.74 3.38
N TRP A 192 3.35 -6.95 3.89
CA TRP A 192 2.70 -6.03 4.80
C TRP A 192 2.93 -6.45 6.25
N LEU A 193 3.22 -5.47 7.10
CA LEU A 193 3.12 -5.62 8.55
C LEU A 193 1.81 -5.00 9.01
N MET A 194 0.91 -5.84 9.50
CA MET A 194 -0.45 -5.44 9.88
C MET A 194 -0.76 -5.81 11.32
N ASP A 195 -1.76 -5.15 11.90
CA ASP A 195 -2.28 -5.55 13.21
C ASP A 195 -2.90 -6.96 13.16
N VAL A 196 -2.73 -7.72 14.24
CA VAL A 196 -3.27 -9.08 14.38
C VAL A 196 -4.77 -9.19 14.14
N MET A 197 -5.54 -8.13 14.38
CA MET A 197 -6.99 -8.09 14.10
C MET A 197 -7.31 -8.39 12.63
N PHE A 198 -6.47 -7.95 11.70
CA PHE A 198 -6.71 -8.15 10.27
C PHE A 198 -6.56 -9.60 9.81
N ARG A 199 -5.91 -10.45 10.62
CA ARG A 199 -5.60 -11.86 10.31
C ARG A 199 -6.82 -12.72 9.97
N TRP A 200 -8.01 -12.30 10.40
CA TRP A 200 -9.30 -13.00 10.21
C TRP A 200 -10.15 -12.41 9.09
N THR A 201 -9.73 -11.29 8.51
CA THR A 201 -10.39 -10.72 7.34
C THR A 201 -10.08 -11.57 6.10
N PRO A 202 -10.92 -11.53 5.04
CA PRO A 202 -10.61 -12.19 3.77
C PRO A 202 -9.23 -11.79 3.23
N PHE A 203 -8.93 -10.48 3.24
CA PHE A 203 -7.61 -9.98 2.87
C PHE A 203 -6.52 -10.59 3.74
N GLY A 204 -6.70 -10.64 5.07
CA GLY A 204 -5.70 -11.17 5.98
C GLY A 204 -5.45 -12.68 5.87
N ILE A 205 -6.46 -13.46 5.46
CA ILE A 205 -6.27 -14.90 5.18
C ILE A 205 -5.36 -15.07 3.97
N ILE A 206 -5.63 -14.34 2.88
CA ILE A 206 -4.81 -14.37 1.67
C ILE A 206 -3.43 -13.77 1.94
N GLY A 207 -3.36 -12.65 2.67
CA GLY A 207 -2.11 -12.04 3.12
C GLY A 207 -1.25 -13.01 3.92
N ARG A 208 -1.84 -13.81 4.82
CA ARG A 208 -1.09 -14.85 5.54
C ARG A 208 -0.54 -15.93 4.61
N MET A 209 -1.29 -16.32 3.58
CA MET A 209 -0.81 -17.25 2.56
C MET A 209 0.34 -16.65 1.76
N HIS A 210 0.22 -15.38 1.36
CA HIS A 210 1.26 -14.61 0.70
C HIS A 210 2.53 -14.54 1.56
N GLY A 211 2.35 -14.35 2.87
CA GLY A 211 3.44 -14.24 3.82
C GLY A 211 3.49 -12.90 4.53
N ASP A 212 2.41 -12.12 4.52
CA ASP A 212 2.27 -10.93 5.36
C ASP A 212 2.38 -11.31 6.83
N TYR A 213 2.91 -10.38 7.62
CA TYR A 213 3.12 -10.57 9.05
C TYR A 213 2.08 -9.81 9.86
N PHE A 214 1.42 -10.50 10.78
CA PHE A 214 0.39 -9.96 11.64
C PHE A 214 0.95 -9.79 13.05
N ILE A 215 1.27 -8.56 13.43
CA ILE A 215 1.89 -8.23 14.71
C ILE A 215 0.82 -7.95 15.77
N MET A 216 0.99 -8.56 16.94
CA MET A 216 0.19 -8.22 18.10
C MET A 216 0.80 -7.01 18.81
N GLN A 217 0.05 -5.91 18.87
CA GLN A 217 0.50 -4.72 19.59
C GLN A 217 0.39 -4.92 21.11
N GLY A 218 1.40 -4.47 21.85
CA GLY A 218 1.39 -4.53 23.32
C GLY A 218 2.80 -4.54 23.91
N LYS A 219 2.98 -3.96 25.09
CA LYS A 219 4.28 -3.98 25.79
C LYS A 219 4.66 -5.39 26.23
N ALA A 220 3.70 -6.14 26.79
CA ALA A 220 3.93 -7.46 27.37
C ALA A 220 4.40 -8.51 26.33
N THR A 221 3.98 -8.39 25.08
CA THR A 221 4.28 -9.37 24.03
C THR A 221 5.36 -8.90 23.05
N ARG A 222 5.88 -7.68 23.23
CA ARG A 222 6.79 -7.03 22.28
C ARG A 222 8.00 -7.88 21.93
N GLU A 223 8.73 -8.37 22.91
CA GLU A 223 9.97 -9.13 22.70
C GLU A 223 9.69 -10.43 21.93
N LYS A 224 8.66 -11.17 22.36
CA LYS A 224 8.21 -12.40 21.70
C LYS A 224 7.77 -12.16 20.26
N GLU A 225 7.06 -11.06 20.00
CA GLU A 225 6.61 -10.68 18.66
C GLU A 225 7.78 -10.28 17.75
N LEU A 226 8.79 -9.58 18.26
CA LEU A 226 9.99 -9.25 17.48
C LEU A 226 10.80 -10.51 17.13
N GLN A 227 10.92 -11.47 18.06
CA GLN A 227 11.54 -12.76 17.77
C GLN A 227 10.76 -13.57 16.72
N ARG A 228 9.43 -13.53 16.76
CA ARG A 228 8.55 -14.16 15.75
C ARG A 228 8.69 -13.47 14.40
N LEU A 229 8.69 -12.15 14.35
CA LEU A 229 8.93 -11.37 13.13
C LEU A 229 10.28 -11.73 12.51
N ARG A 230 11.35 -11.78 13.32
CA ARG A 230 12.69 -12.21 12.87
C ARG A 230 12.66 -13.59 12.22
N LYS A 231 12.08 -14.60 12.89
CA LYS A 231 11.95 -15.97 12.33
C LYS A 231 11.13 -15.99 11.05
N HIS A 232 10.06 -15.19 10.99
CA HIS A 232 9.20 -15.07 9.83
C HIS A 232 9.94 -14.46 8.64
N LEU A 233 10.67 -13.36 8.83
CA LEU A 233 11.46 -12.73 7.77
C LEU A 233 12.50 -13.71 7.20
N LYS A 234 13.23 -14.44 8.06
CA LYS A 234 14.18 -15.47 7.59
C LYS A 234 13.53 -16.50 6.68
N LYS A 235 12.35 -17.01 7.06
CA LYS A 235 11.65 -18.09 6.35
C LYS A 235 10.81 -17.63 5.15
N VAL A 236 10.25 -16.43 5.21
CA VAL A 236 9.23 -16.00 4.23
C VAL A 236 9.80 -14.97 3.28
N PHE A 237 10.54 -14.00 3.81
CA PHE A 237 11.06 -12.94 2.97
C PHE A 237 12.13 -13.48 2.01
N TRP A 238 13.04 -14.32 2.51
CA TRP A 238 14.10 -14.91 1.70
C TRP A 238 13.61 -16.12 0.87
N ASP A 239 13.00 -17.13 1.49
CA ASP A 239 12.63 -18.36 0.77
C ASP A 239 11.57 -18.14 -0.33
N ARG A 240 10.75 -17.08 -0.24
CA ARG A 240 9.72 -16.75 -1.23
C ARG A 240 10.11 -15.58 -2.15
N ASP A 241 11.37 -15.14 -2.07
CA ASP A 241 11.90 -13.97 -2.79
C ASP A 241 10.97 -12.75 -2.71
N ARG A 242 10.56 -12.39 -1.48
CA ARG A 242 9.90 -11.12 -1.23
C ARG A 242 10.94 -10.01 -1.25
N ARG A 243 10.52 -8.81 -1.62
CA ARG A 243 11.44 -7.70 -1.89
C ARG A 243 11.11 -6.45 -1.11
N TRP A 244 9.84 -6.09 -1.02
CA TRP A 244 9.43 -4.86 -0.36
C TRP A 244 8.76 -5.18 0.96
N VAL A 245 9.18 -4.53 2.04
CA VAL A 245 8.49 -4.59 3.33
C VAL A 245 7.90 -3.22 3.60
N ILE A 246 6.58 -3.14 3.75
CA ILE A 246 5.88 -1.89 4.05
C ILE A 246 5.61 -1.82 5.54
N VAL A 247 6.05 -0.73 6.17
CA VAL A 247 5.84 -0.49 7.60
C VAL A 247 5.40 0.94 7.87
N PHE A 248 4.46 1.05 8.81
CA PHE A 248 4.04 2.30 9.43
C PHE A 248 4.78 2.46 10.76
N PRO A 249 5.89 3.21 10.83
CA PRO A 249 6.78 3.21 11.98
C PRO A 249 6.14 3.88 13.21
N GLU A 250 5.02 4.58 13.07
CA GLU A 250 4.24 5.12 14.18
C GLU A 250 3.63 4.02 15.08
N GLY A 251 3.42 2.81 14.51
CA GLY A 251 2.78 1.67 15.19
C GLY A 251 1.29 1.92 15.50
N GLY A 252 0.61 2.65 14.63
CA GLY A 252 -0.81 3.03 14.72
C GLY A 252 -1.04 4.40 14.09
N PHE A 253 -2.30 4.84 14.04
CA PHE A 253 -2.64 6.15 13.44
C PHE A 253 -2.03 7.31 14.21
N TYR A 254 -1.58 8.33 13.47
CA TYR A 254 -0.92 9.53 13.94
C TYR A 254 -1.65 10.22 15.09
N TYR A 255 -2.95 10.46 14.94
CA TYR A 255 -3.76 11.13 15.96
C TYR A 255 -3.78 10.39 17.31
N LYS A 256 -3.59 9.06 17.30
CA LYS A 256 -3.48 8.23 18.53
C LYS A 256 -2.07 8.22 19.13
N ARG A 257 -1.06 8.64 18.38
CA ARG A 257 0.36 8.48 18.74
C ARG A 257 1.04 9.82 19.02
N VAL A 258 0.61 10.91 18.38
CA VAL A 258 1.24 12.24 18.46
C VAL A 258 1.50 12.70 19.90
N ALA A 259 0.49 12.72 20.76
CA ALA A 259 0.65 13.23 22.13
C ALA A 259 1.74 12.48 22.92
N SER A 260 1.71 11.14 22.88
CA SER A 260 2.72 10.30 23.53
C SER A 260 4.10 10.45 22.91
N SER A 261 4.17 10.58 21.58
CA SER A 261 5.43 10.80 20.86
C SER A 261 6.06 12.14 21.22
N GLN A 262 5.25 13.21 21.32
CA GLN A 262 5.75 14.54 21.67
C GLN A 262 6.22 14.61 23.12
N LYS A 263 5.51 13.93 24.03
CA LYS A 263 5.97 13.79 25.42
C LYS A 263 7.34 13.12 25.47
N TYR A 264 7.48 11.96 24.83
CA TYR A 264 8.76 11.24 24.75
C TYR A 264 9.86 12.09 24.10
N GLY A 265 9.51 12.82 23.02
CA GLY A 265 10.44 13.70 22.32
C GLY A 265 11.00 14.81 23.22
N ARG A 266 10.12 15.50 23.97
CA ARG A 266 10.54 16.55 24.92
C ARG A 266 11.42 16.00 26.04
N GLU A 267 11.08 14.84 26.59
CA GLU A 267 11.83 14.20 27.68
C GLU A 267 13.25 13.79 27.27
N HIS A 268 13.48 13.53 25.97
CA HIS A 268 14.75 13.00 25.46
C HIS A 268 15.45 13.95 24.48
N GLY A 269 14.99 15.20 24.37
CA GLY A 269 15.61 16.21 23.50
C GLY A 269 15.48 15.96 21.99
N TYR A 270 14.47 15.19 21.55
CA TYR A 270 14.23 14.98 20.12
C TYR A 270 13.46 16.14 19.48
N PRO A 271 13.60 16.33 18.15
CA PRO A 271 12.86 17.36 17.43
C PRO A 271 11.34 17.23 17.55
N TYR A 272 10.65 18.36 17.59
CA TYR A 272 9.19 18.41 17.53
C TYR A 272 8.70 18.14 16.11
N LEU A 273 7.96 17.03 15.90
CA LEU A 273 7.48 16.61 14.58
C LEU A 273 5.99 16.93 14.37
N VAL A 274 5.63 17.70 13.34
CA VAL A 274 4.24 18.19 13.14
C VAL A 274 3.34 17.20 12.38
N HIS A 275 3.90 16.45 11.43
CA HIS A 275 3.13 15.60 10.50
C HIS A 275 3.40 14.09 10.68
N THR A 276 4.30 13.74 11.60
CA THR A 276 4.76 12.38 11.84
C THR A 276 5.07 12.21 13.32
N THR A 277 5.11 10.97 13.80
CA THR A 277 5.66 10.68 15.14
C THR A 277 7.11 10.22 15.06
N LEU A 278 7.81 10.22 16.19
CA LEU A 278 9.07 9.50 16.31
C LEU A 278 8.83 8.00 16.00
N PRO A 279 9.71 7.35 15.21
CA PRO A 279 9.51 5.99 14.79
C PRO A 279 9.63 5.01 15.98
N ARG A 280 8.72 4.06 16.07
CA ARG A 280 8.84 2.92 17.00
C ARG A 280 9.86 1.94 16.45
N MET A 281 11.04 1.95 17.05
CA MET A 281 12.21 1.24 16.52
C MET A 281 12.09 -0.28 16.45
N GLY A 282 11.23 -0.94 17.25
CA GLY A 282 11.21 -2.41 17.36
C GLY A 282 11.15 -3.15 16.01
N ALA A 283 10.01 -3.04 15.30
CA ALA A 283 9.83 -3.74 14.03
C ALA A 283 10.78 -3.23 12.94
N VAL A 284 11.01 -1.92 12.88
CA VAL A 284 11.93 -1.28 11.91
C VAL A 284 13.34 -1.84 12.06
N LYS A 285 13.88 -1.85 13.29
CA LYS A 285 15.20 -2.40 13.61
C LYS A 285 15.27 -3.88 13.27
N THR A 286 14.27 -4.68 13.66
CA THR A 286 14.24 -6.11 13.32
C THR A 286 14.22 -6.35 11.82
N ILE A 287 13.48 -5.56 11.04
CA ILE A 287 13.50 -5.69 9.57
C ILE A 287 14.88 -5.33 9.02
N LEU A 288 15.46 -4.20 9.44
CA LEU A 288 16.76 -3.74 8.96
C LEU A 288 17.89 -4.72 9.30
N GLU A 289 17.86 -5.34 10.48
CA GLU A 289 18.85 -6.36 10.87
C GLU A 289 18.75 -7.65 10.05
N GLU A 290 17.55 -8.02 9.59
CA GLU A 290 17.31 -9.32 8.94
C GLU A 290 17.24 -9.25 7.41
N VAL A 291 16.83 -8.10 6.89
CA VAL A 291 16.57 -7.81 5.47
C VAL A 291 17.53 -6.77 4.90
N GLY A 292 18.15 -5.94 5.76
CA GLY A 292 19.11 -4.93 5.32
C GLY A 292 20.33 -5.54 4.62
N PRO A 293 21.16 -4.68 3.98
CA PRO A 293 22.37 -5.13 3.30
C PRO A 293 23.20 -6.00 4.24
N ARG A 294 23.51 -7.21 3.77
CA ARG A 294 24.53 -8.05 4.41
C ARG A 294 25.85 -7.55 3.84
N GLU A 295 26.79 -7.19 4.71
CA GLU A 295 28.18 -7.09 4.28
C GLU A 295 28.57 -8.52 3.93
N ASP A 296 28.51 -8.86 2.65
CA ASP A 296 28.90 -10.18 2.16
C ASP A 296 30.43 -10.27 2.19
N ASP A 297 30.95 -11.45 2.57
CA ASP A 297 32.09 -12.05 1.88
C ASP A 297 33.37 -11.21 1.73
N ASP A 298 33.90 -10.66 2.83
CA ASP A 298 35.35 -10.47 2.94
C ASP A 298 35.98 -11.81 3.39
N ILE A 299 36.85 -12.30 2.54
CA ILE A 299 37.79 -13.40 2.76
C ILE A 299 38.57 -13.16 4.06
N ASP A 300 38.88 -14.26 4.73
CA ASP A 300 39.65 -14.41 5.97
C ASP A 300 38.97 -14.08 7.30
N GLY A 301 38.81 -15.16 8.08
CA GLY A 301 38.06 -15.19 9.32
C GLY A 301 38.59 -14.20 10.35
N LEU A 302 37.74 -13.26 10.75
CA LEU A 302 37.73 -12.65 12.07
C LEU A 302 36.33 -12.09 12.31
N VAL A 303 35.61 -12.72 13.23
CA VAL A 303 34.29 -12.29 13.71
C VAL A 303 34.37 -10.84 14.18
N LYS A 304 33.72 -9.92 13.46
CA LYS A 304 33.48 -8.54 13.94
C LYS A 304 32.00 -8.25 14.08
N SER A 305 31.73 -7.50 15.15
CA SER A 305 30.45 -7.24 15.79
C SER A 305 29.36 -6.69 14.85
N ARG A 306 28.14 -7.24 14.96
CA ARG A 306 26.90 -6.89 14.23
C ARG A 306 26.32 -5.53 14.65
N ASN A 307 27.10 -4.46 14.64
CA ASN A 307 26.63 -3.11 14.93
C ASN A 307 26.98 -2.17 13.78
N GLY A 308 26.15 -2.18 12.73
CA GLY A 308 26.32 -1.24 11.63
C GLY A 308 25.35 -1.49 10.49
N SER A 309 24.06 -1.27 10.69
CA SER A 309 23.14 -1.16 9.56
C SER A 309 23.56 0.07 8.73
N LYS A 310 24.33 -0.12 7.66
CA LYS A 310 24.55 0.91 6.63
C LYS A 310 23.25 1.11 5.87
N LEU A 311 22.29 1.79 6.50
CA LEU A 311 21.10 2.31 5.84
C LEU A 311 21.56 3.34 4.81
N LYS A 312 21.43 3.02 3.53
CA LYS A 312 21.43 4.05 2.50
C LYS A 312 20.09 4.77 2.57
N LEU A 313 20.03 5.83 3.37
CA LEU A 313 18.87 6.72 3.43
C LEU A 313 18.78 7.45 2.09
N LEU A 314 17.76 7.13 1.29
CA LEU A 314 17.38 7.91 0.12
C LEU A 314 16.60 9.13 0.61
N LYS A 315 17.30 10.10 1.19
CA LYS A 315 16.79 11.46 1.41
C LYS A 315 17.86 12.42 0.95
N ASP A 316 17.45 13.46 0.23
CA ASP A 316 18.21 14.65 -0.17
C ASP A 316 18.95 14.62 -1.51
N THR A 317 18.23 14.42 -2.62
CA THR A 317 18.64 15.03 -3.91
C THR A 317 17.82 16.28 -4.27
N VAL A 318 16.80 16.63 -3.46
CA VAL A 318 16.02 17.86 -3.65
C VAL A 318 16.78 19.11 -3.15
N GLY A 319 17.63 18.97 -2.14
CA GLY A 319 18.49 20.06 -1.64
C GLY A 319 19.49 20.56 -2.69
N ALA A 320 20.15 19.62 -3.40
CA ALA A 320 21.14 19.94 -4.44
C ALA A 320 20.54 20.63 -5.68
N ILE A 321 19.25 20.42 -5.97
CA ILE A 321 18.55 21.10 -7.07
C ILE A 321 18.15 22.53 -6.66
N ARG A 322 17.89 22.78 -5.36
CA ARG A 322 17.56 24.10 -4.85
C ARG A 322 18.78 25.02 -4.85
N GLU A 323 19.96 24.55 -4.45
CA GLU A 323 21.20 25.35 -4.47
C GLU A 323 21.63 25.74 -5.89
N LYS A 324 21.51 24.83 -6.87
CA LYS A 324 21.84 25.15 -8.28
C LYS A 324 20.92 26.16 -8.94
N LYS A 325 19.73 26.44 -8.38
CA LYS A 325 18.81 27.47 -8.88
C LYS A 325 19.08 28.87 -8.33
N TYR A 326 19.80 29.01 -7.22
CA TYR A 326 20.11 30.33 -6.63
C TYR A 326 21.50 30.88 -6.99
N VAL A 327 22.38 30.09 -7.63
CA VAL A 327 23.72 30.54 -8.05
C VAL A 327 23.79 31.01 -9.51
N LYS A 328 22.64 31.11 -10.22
CA LYS A 328 22.56 31.73 -11.56
C LYS A 328 21.76 33.02 -11.56
N GLY A 329 22.06 33.88 -10.61
CA GLY A 329 21.47 35.21 -10.46
C GLY A 329 22.39 36.16 -9.70
N GLN A 330 23.63 36.31 -10.17
CA GLN A 330 24.46 37.50 -9.99
C GLN A 330 25.20 37.78 -11.29
#